data_AF-A0A8H9N3D9-F1
#
_entry.id   AF-A0A8H9N3D9-F1
#
_cell.length_a   1.000
_cell.length_b   1.000
_cell.length_c   1.000
_cell.angle_alpha   90.00
_cell.angle_beta   90.00
_cell.angle_gamma   90.00
#
_symmetry.space_group_name_H-M   'P 1'
#
loop_
_entity.id
_entity.type
_entity.pdbx_description
1 polymer ?
#
loop_
_entity_poly.entity_id
_entity_poly.type
_entity_poly.pdbx_seq_one_letter_code
_entity_poly.pdbx_strand_id
1 'polypeptide(L)'
;MSGHSFFEHLFEHSQHVTPYLHGAIKPPPEVCAEHGFIHIDHASSEPIRALYESLKLAHPEAGAAYWLTRTWTLLCWQPLYVAFIAIYSCQGLPKLSSIGQHVHPRFVSGYQFDDDEYRQGSEQELIAHAGKELCALFDYFRQEMSLWTRIRPGFTQHLFADGVFGCLVKLSQFYPALSGDYFLEHARLWLAACQLPEKLIHSLRYDETSRQLCLVRTSCCLVYKCQGRKLCRDCPRHPDNKRE
;
A
#
# COMPACT_ATOMS: atom_id res chain seq x y z
N MET A 1 0.52 23.45 -12.82
CA MET A 1 1.82 23.24 -12.14
C MET A 1 2.77 22.68 -13.18
N SER A 2 4.06 23.03 -13.16
CA SER A 2 5.05 22.31 -13.96
C SER A 2 5.28 20.91 -13.37
N GLY A 3 5.75 19.93 -14.17
CA GLY A 3 6.09 18.58 -13.70
C GLY A 3 7.02 18.60 -12.48
N HIS A 4 8.09 19.40 -12.56
CA HIS A 4 9.00 19.66 -11.44
C HIS A 4 8.31 20.10 -10.14
N SER A 5 7.35 21.02 -10.21
CA SER A 5 6.63 21.51 -9.02
C SER A 5 5.68 20.45 -8.42
N PHE A 6 5.15 19.54 -9.23
CA PHE A 6 4.31 18.44 -8.74
C PHE A 6 5.13 17.42 -7.93
N PHE A 7 6.26 16.96 -8.47
CA PHE A 7 7.08 15.94 -7.81
C PHE A 7 7.77 16.47 -6.55
N GLU A 8 8.20 17.74 -6.53
CA GLU A 8 8.70 18.39 -5.32
C GLU A 8 7.67 18.32 -4.18
N HIS A 9 6.41 18.71 -4.45
CA HIS A 9 5.34 18.62 -3.45
C HIS A 9 5.03 17.18 -3.05
N LEU A 10 4.99 16.25 -4.02
CA LEU A 10 4.76 14.84 -3.74
C LEU A 10 5.81 14.27 -2.79
N PHE A 11 7.09 14.57 -3.03
CA PHE A 11 8.20 14.08 -2.21
C PHE A 11 8.19 14.71 -0.83
N GLU A 12 7.93 16.02 -0.73
CA GLU A 12 7.80 16.72 0.54
C GLU A 12 6.64 16.16 1.39
N HIS A 13 5.44 16.03 0.82
CA HIS A 13 4.30 15.45 1.52
C HIS A 13 4.52 13.99 1.91
N SER A 14 5.22 13.23 1.07
CA SER A 14 5.60 11.84 1.37
C SER A 14 6.47 11.72 2.62
N GLN A 15 7.49 12.57 2.73
CA GLN A 15 8.37 12.58 3.90
C GLN A 15 7.68 13.05 5.18
N HIS A 16 6.71 13.97 5.06
CA HIS A 16 5.86 14.37 6.19
C HIS A 16 5.01 13.22 6.75
N VAL A 17 4.56 12.28 5.90
CA VAL A 17 3.83 11.09 6.37
C VAL A 17 4.77 10.10 7.07
N THR A 18 5.96 9.86 6.52
CA THR A 18 7.00 9.07 7.16
C THR A 18 8.36 9.26 6.47
N PRO A 19 9.48 9.27 7.21
CA PRO A 19 10.82 9.38 6.61
C PRO A 19 11.17 8.22 5.65
N TYR A 20 10.44 7.10 5.70
CA TYR A 20 10.64 5.95 4.82
C TYR A 20 10.03 6.12 3.41
N LEU A 21 9.25 7.18 3.17
CA LEU A 21 8.72 7.54 1.85
C LEU A 21 9.54 8.65 1.20
N HIS A 22 10.85 8.46 1.10
CA HIS A 22 11.71 9.36 0.34
C HIS A 22 11.57 9.07 -1.17
N GLY A 23 11.14 10.06 -1.95
CA GLY A 23 10.93 9.95 -3.40
C GLY A 23 12.02 10.65 -4.19
N ALA A 24 12.29 10.17 -5.42
CA ALA A 24 13.17 10.84 -6.38
C ALA A 24 12.72 10.59 -7.83
N ILE A 25 13.11 11.48 -8.74
CA ILE A 25 13.09 11.19 -10.18
C ILE A 25 14.48 10.69 -10.56
N LYS A 26 14.56 9.41 -10.96
CA LYS A 26 15.82 8.75 -11.30
C LYS A 26 15.53 7.55 -12.20
N PRO A 27 16.29 7.34 -13.29
CA PRO A 27 16.15 6.13 -14.09
C PRO A 27 16.42 4.87 -13.23
N PRO A 28 15.84 3.72 -13.60
CA PRO A 28 16.14 2.47 -12.93
C PRO A 28 17.63 2.16 -13.11
N PRO A 29 18.28 1.52 -12.12
CA PRO A 29 19.69 1.17 -12.23
C PRO A 29 19.94 0.23 -13.43
N GLU A 30 20.89 0.57 -14.31
CA GLU A 30 21.20 -0.16 -15.56
C GLU A 30 21.54 -1.64 -15.34
N VAL A 31 22.05 -1.95 -14.16
CA VAL A 31 22.18 -3.32 -13.68
C VAL A 31 21.43 -3.38 -12.36
N CYS A 32 20.50 -4.32 -12.22
CA CYS A 32 20.01 -4.77 -10.91
C CYS A 32 21.15 -5.47 -10.11
N ALA A 33 22.38 -4.97 -10.21
CA ALA A 33 23.62 -5.54 -9.67
C ALA A 33 23.67 -5.51 -8.14
N GLU A 34 22.67 -4.93 -7.49
CA GLU A 34 22.54 -4.97 -6.05
C GLU A 34 21.12 -5.43 -5.72
N HIS A 35 21.04 -6.64 -5.14
CA HIS A 35 19.85 -7.26 -4.56
C HIS A 35 19.11 -6.24 -3.67
N GLY A 36 18.17 -5.49 -4.24
CA GLY A 36 17.62 -4.36 -3.50
C GLY A 36 16.73 -3.41 -4.27
N PHE A 37 16.32 -3.74 -5.51
CA PHE A 37 15.45 -2.89 -6.30
C PHE A 37 14.34 -3.71 -6.96
N ILE A 38 13.11 -3.18 -6.92
CA ILE A 38 11.93 -3.75 -7.56
C ILE A 38 11.39 -2.75 -8.55
N HIS A 39 11.14 -3.20 -9.78
CA HIS A 39 10.51 -2.42 -10.84
C HIS A 39 9.78 -3.36 -11.81
N ILE A 40 8.63 -2.93 -12.35
CA ILE A 40 7.75 -3.80 -13.15
C ILE A 40 8.41 -4.29 -14.45
N ASP A 41 9.32 -3.49 -15.02
CA ASP A 41 10.01 -3.81 -16.29
C ASP A 41 11.24 -4.73 -16.10
N HIS A 42 11.51 -5.18 -14.87
CA HIS A 42 12.63 -6.06 -14.55
C HIS A 42 12.14 -7.29 -13.77
N ALA A 43 12.91 -8.38 -13.75
CA ALA A 43 12.61 -9.50 -12.87
C ALA A 43 12.91 -9.10 -11.42
N SER A 44 11.92 -9.21 -10.53
CA SER A 44 12.02 -8.82 -9.12
C SER A 44 11.82 -10.00 -8.15
N SER A 45 11.72 -11.23 -8.66
CA SER A 45 11.48 -12.41 -7.83
C SER A 45 12.56 -12.63 -6.78
N GLU A 46 13.83 -12.42 -7.12
CA GLU A 46 14.96 -12.56 -6.19
C GLU A 46 14.95 -11.53 -5.05
N PRO A 47 14.87 -10.20 -5.29
CA PRO A 47 14.80 -9.24 -4.20
C PRO A 47 13.55 -9.43 -3.32
N ILE A 48 12.40 -9.79 -3.91
CA ILE A 48 11.19 -10.09 -3.14
C ILE A 48 11.37 -11.35 -2.28
N ARG A 49 12.02 -12.39 -2.81
CA ARG A 49 12.35 -13.61 -2.05
C ARG A 49 13.34 -13.33 -0.93
N ALA A 50 14.34 -12.47 -1.17
CA ALA A 50 15.30 -12.06 -0.15
C ALA A 50 14.60 -11.34 1.02
N LEU A 51 13.61 -10.49 0.72
CA LEU A 51 12.76 -9.89 1.75
C LEU A 51 12.03 -10.96 2.57
N TYR A 52 11.40 -11.94 1.92
CA TYR A 52 10.71 -13.04 2.60
C TYR A 52 11.65 -13.86 3.50
N GLU A 53 12.82 -14.27 3.00
CA GLU A 53 13.78 -15.05 3.78
C GLU A 53 14.36 -14.24 4.96
N SER A 54 14.55 -12.92 4.79
CA SER A 54 14.99 -12.06 5.90
C SER A 54 13.95 -11.96 7.02
N LEU A 55 12.65 -11.99 6.70
CA LEU A 55 11.56 -12.03 7.67
C LEU A 55 11.49 -13.38 8.38
N LYS A 56 11.69 -14.46 7.64
CA LYS A 56 11.75 -15.83 8.18
C LYS A 56 12.91 -16.02 9.15
N LEU A 57 14.10 -15.51 8.79
CA LEU A 57 15.27 -15.58 9.65
C LEU A 57 15.08 -14.81 10.97
N ALA A 58 14.44 -13.65 10.91
CA ALA A 58 14.23 -12.81 12.10
C ALA A 58 13.05 -13.24 12.97
N HIS A 59 12.04 -13.88 12.39
CA HIS A 59 10.83 -14.31 13.10
C HIS A 59 10.45 -15.76 12.75
N PRO A 60 11.33 -16.75 12.99
CA PRO A 60 11.06 -18.15 12.67
C PRO A 60 9.81 -18.68 13.39
N GLU A 61 9.50 -18.15 14.57
CA GLU A 61 8.35 -18.50 15.40
C GLU A 61 6.99 -18.10 14.78
N ALA A 62 6.98 -17.07 13.93
CA ALA A 62 5.74 -16.52 13.39
C ALA A 62 5.15 -17.35 12.23
N GLY A 63 5.99 -18.13 11.57
CA GLY A 63 5.64 -19.09 10.53
C GLY A 63 5.33 -18.47 9.16
N ALA A 64 5.26 -19.34 8.14
CA ALA A 64 5.15 -18.96 6.73
C ALA A 64 4.00 -18.01 6.40
N ALA A 65 2.86 -18.14 7.07
CA ALA A 65 1.72 -17.25 6.87
C ALA A 65 2.04 -15.79 7.26
N TYR A 66 2.81 -15.56 8.33
CA TYR A 66 3.25 -14.22 8.71
C TYR A 66 4.26 -13.67 7.71
N TRP A 67 5.28 -14.45 7.34
CA TRP A 67 6.30 -13.99 6.39
C TRP A 67 5.69 -13.61 5.04
N LEU A 68 4.76 -14.43 4.54
CA LEU A 68 4.04 -14.15 3.29
C LEU A 68 3.20 -12.88 3.40
N THR A 69 2.37 -12.77 4.45
CA THR A 69 1.52 -11.59 4.69
C THR A 69 2.37 -10.33 4.80
N ARG A 70 3.45 -10.38 5.57
CA ARG A 70 4.32 -9.24 5.82
C ARG A 70 5.06 -8.82 4.55
N THR A 71 5.59 -9.77 3.78
CA THR A 71 6.23 -9.51 2.48
C THR A 71 5.25 -8.76 1.57
N TRP A 72 4.04 -9.29 1.36
CA TRP A 72 3.02 -8.63 0.55
C TRP A 72 2.72 -7.20 1.02
N THR A 73 2.48 -7.01 2.32
CA THR A 73 2.18 -5.68 2.85
C THR A 73 3.34 -4.69 2.70
N LEU A 74 4.60 -5.18 2.70
CA LEU A 74 5.80 -4.36 2.49
C LEU A 74 6.03 -4.00 1.02
N LEU A 75 5.55 -4.81 0.08
CA LEU A 75 5.58 -4.43 -1.34
C LEU A 75 4.54 -3.34 -1.60
N CYS A 76 3.30 -3.54 -1.11
CA CYS A 76 2.17 -2.70 -1.48
C CYS A 76 2.09 -1.35 -0.75
N TRP A 77 2.77 -1.15 0.38
CA TRP A 77 2.51 0.04 1.20
C TRP A 77 2.98 1.35 0.54
N GLN A 78 4.16 1.39 -0.11
CA GLN A 78 4.61 2.65 -0.73
C GLN A 78 3.74 3.06 -1.91
N PRO A 79 3.42 2.18 -2.89
CA PRO A 79 2.56 2.55 -4.01
C PRO A 79 1.19 3.05 -3.55
N LEU A 80 0.62 2.43 -2.50
CA LEU A 80 -0.63 2.88 -1.88
C LEU A 80 -0.52 4.29 -1.28
N TYR A 81 0.52 4.54 -0.49
CA TYR A 81 0.68 5.85 0.17
C TYR A 81 0.95 6.95 -0.85
N VAL A 82 1.83 6.68 -1.81
CA VAL A 82 2.15 7.61 -2.90
C VAL A 82 0.90 7.93 -3.71
N ALA A 83 0.05 6.96 -4.03
CA ALA A 83 -1.22 7.20 -4.72
C ALA A 83 -2.13 8.16 -3.94
N PHE A 84 -2.29 7.93 -2.63
CA PHE A 84 -3.13 8.78 -1.79
C PHE A 84 -2.56 10.19 -1.66
N ILE A 85 -1.26 10.34 -1.40
CA ILE A 85 -0.61 11.65 -1.27
C ILE A 85 -0.70 12.42 -2.60
N ALA A 86 -0.42 11.76 -3.71
CA ALA A 86 -0.49 12.37 -5.04
C ALA A 86 -1.89 12.91 -5.34
N ILE A 87 -2.94 12.12 -5.10
CA ILE A 87 -4.31 12.50 -5.41
C ILE A 87 -4.81 13.60 -4.47
N TYR A 88 -4.73 13.36 -3.15
CA TYR A 88 -5.42 14.20 -2.17
C TYR A 88 -4.62 15.43 -1.73
N SER A 89 -3.29 15.38 -1.77
CA SER A 89 -2.43 16.51 -1.39
C SER A 89 -1.88 17.24 -2.61
N CYS A 90 -1.63 16.55 -3.73
CA CYS A 90 -0.96 17.13 -4.89
C CYS A 90 -1.88 17.29 -6.13
N GLN A 91 -3.12 16.77 -6.09
CA GLN A 91 -4.10 16.84 -7.18
C GLN A 91 -3.55 16.34 -8.53
N GLY A 92 -2.76 15.26 -8.48
CA GLY A 92 -2.20 14.62 -9.65
C GLY A 92 -1.86 13.16 -9.39
N LEU A 93 -1.40 12.46 -10.43
CA LEU A 93 -1.08 11.05 -10.33
C LEU A 93 0.14 10.73 -11.22
N PRO A 94 1.30 10.37 -10.64
CA PRO A 94 2.40 9.82 -11.43
C PRO A 94 2.01 8.43 -11.95
N LYS A 95 2.77 7.89 -12.90
CA LYS A 95 2.61 6.51 -13.36
C LYS A 95 3.02 5.52 -12.25
N LEU A 96 2.12 5.26 -11.31
CA LEU A 96 2.30 4.34 -10.18
C LEU A 96 2.83 2.96 -10.59
N SER A 97 2.45 2.48 -11.76
CA SER A 97 2.92 1.17 -12.25
C SER A 97 4.43 1.12 -12.51
N SER A 98 5.09 2.26 -12.79
CA SER A 98 6.54 2.38 -12.94
C SER A 98 7.23 2.89 -11.68
N ILE A 99 6.63 2.64 -10.50
CA ILE A 99 7.31 2.95 -9.24
C ILE A 99 8.45 1.96 -9.00
N GLY A 100 9.66 2.49 -8.90
CA GLY A 100 10.82 1.76 -8.39
C GLY A 100 10.82 1.74 -6.87
N GLN A 101 11.11 0.60 -6.24
CA GLN A 101 11.17 0.47 -4.78
C GLN A 101 12.49 -0.13 -4.31
N HIS A 102 13.07 0.41 -3.24
CA HIS A 102 14.27 -0.18 -2.64
C HIS A 102 13.91 -1.20 -1.56
N VAL A 103 14.53 -2.37 -1.66
CA VAL A 103 14.35 -3.50 -0.74
C VAL A 103 15.54 -3.58 0.19
N HIS A 104 15.25 -3.65 1.48
CA HIS A 104 16.22 -3.86 2.54
C HIS A 104 15.84 -5.13 3.33
N PRO A 105 16.74 -5.67 4.16
CA PRO A 105 16.38 -6.73 5.08
C PRO A 105 15.15 -6.33 5.93
N ARG A 106 14.07 -7.11 5.79
CA ARG A 106 12.78 -6.97 6.50
C ARG A 106 11.99 -5.71 6.21
N PHE A 107 12.39 -4.88 5.25
CA PHE A 107 11.70 -3.62 4.97
C PHE A 107 11.85 -3.17 3.52
N VAL A 108 10.94 -2.30 3.10
CA VAL A 108 10.93 -1.70 1.77
C VAL A 108 10.71 -0.21 2.00
N SER A 109 11.58 0.64 1.48
CA SER A 109 11.57 2.09 1.74
C SER A 109 12.32 2.85 0.65
N GLY A 110 11.99 4.13 0.46
CA GLY A 110 12.46 4.88 -0.69
C GLY A 110 11.77 4.45 -1.99
N TYR A 111 11.42 5.40 -2.85
CA TYR A 111 10.83 5.11 -4.15
C TYR A 111 11.36 6.05 -5.22
N GLN A 112 11.27 5.65 -6.48
CA GLN A 112 11.62 6.50 -7.61
C GLN A 112 10.66 6.33 -8.78
N PHE A 113 10.58 7.36 -9.61
CA PHE A 113 9.94 7.33 -10.93
C PHE A 113 10.97 7.65 -12.01
N ASP A 114 10.75 7.11 -13.20
CA ASP A 114 11.68 7.21 -14.33
C ASP A 114 11.67 8.60 -14.97
N ASP A 115 10.52 9.28 -14.95
CA ASP A 115 10.29 10.59 -15.54
C ASP A 115 9.38 11.46 -14.64
N ASP A 116 9.24 12.73 -15.03
CA ASP A 116 8.40 13.71 -14.35
C ASP A 116 7.00 13.86 -14.99
N GLU A 117 6.52 12.83 -15.71
CA GLU A 117 5.17 12.83 -16.23
C GLU A 117 4.14 12.49 -15.15
N TYR A 118 3.03 13.21 -15.17
CA TYR A 118 1.92 12.97 -14.27
C TYR A 118 0.58 13.33 -14.92
N ARG A 119 -0.48 12.68 -14.46
CA ARG A 119 -1.86 12.95 -14.89
C ARG A 119 -2.53 13.93 -13.94
N GLN A 120 -3.30 14.85 -14.50
CA GLN A 120 -4.25 15.70 -13.77
C GLN A 120 -5.69 15.26 -14.05
N GLY A 121 -6.59 15.60 -13.14
CA GLY A 121 -8.01 15.28 -13.25
C GLY A 121 -8.73 15.50 -11.92
N SER A 122 -10.02 15.23 -11.92
CA SER A 122 -10.80 15.12 -10.68
C SER A 122 -10.33 13.96 -9.82
N GLU A 123 -10.61 13.99 -8.51
CA GLU A 123 -10.28 12.89 -7.60
C GLU A 123 -10.83 11.55 -8.10
N GLN A 124 -12.06 11.53 -8.63
CA GLN A 124 -12.68 10.32 -9.18
C GLN A 124 -11.89 9.77 -10.38
N GLU A 125 -11.48 10.63 -11.32
CA GLU A 125 -10.70 10.21 -12.48
C GLU A 125 -9.31 9.70 -12.06
N LEU A 126 -8.65 10.41 -11.15
CA LEU A 126 -7.33 10.00 -10.65
C LEU A 126 -7.42 8.69 -9.86
N ILE A 127 -8.45 8.48 -9.03
CA ILE A 127 -8.68 7.21 -8.32
C ILE A 127 -8.90 6.07 -9.33
N ALA A 128 -9.71 6.29 -10.37
CA ALA A 128 -9.96 5.28 -11.40
C ALA A 128 -8.67 4.87 -12.13
N HIS A 129 -7.78 5.83 -12.42
CA HIS A 129 -6.47 5.56 -13.01
C HIS A 129 -5.52 4.88 -12.03
N ALA A 130 -5.44 5.35 -10.79
CA ALA A 130 -4.59 4.78 -9.76
C ALA A 130 -4.95 3.33 -9.47
N GLY A 131 -6.26 3.00 -9.38
CA GLY A 131 -6.71 1.63 -9.19
C GLY A 131 -6.25 0.69 -10.30
N LYS A 132 -6.32 1.11 -11.57
CA LYS A 132 -5.81 0.32 -12.70
C LYS A 132 -4.31 0.06 -12.60
N GLU A 133 -3.53 1.08 -12.29
CA GLU A 133 -2.07 0.97 -12.20
C GLU A 133 -1.62 0.15 -10.98
N LEU A 134 -2.27 0.32 -9.83
CA LEU A 134 -2.03 -0.51 -8.65
C LEU A 134 -2.43 -1.97 -8.88
N CYS A 135 -3.54 -2.22 -9.58
CA CYS A 135 -3.91 -3.58 -9.98
C CYS A 135 -2.81 -4.22 -10.83
N ALA A 136 -2.29 -3.52 -11.84
CA ALA A 136 -1.21 -4.03 -12.68
C ALA A 136 0.06 -4.32 -11.87
N LEU A 137 0.48 -3.37 -11.03
CA LEU A 137 1.66 -3.50 -10.19
C LEU A 137 1.54 -4.63 -9.17
N PHE A 138 0.40 -4.76 -8.51
CA PHE A 138 0.20 -5.80 -7.50
C PHE A 138 -0.03 -7.17 -8.13
N ASP A 139 -0.59 -7.23 -9.34
CA ASP A 139 -0.62 -8.47 -10.12
C ASP A 139 0.80 -8.93 -10.45
N TYR A 140 1.66 -8.02 -10.90
CA TYR A 140 3.08 -8.26 -11.11
C TYR A 140 3.79 -8.78 -9.84
N PHE A 141 3.66 -8.10 -8.68
CA PHE A 141 4.23 -8.59 -7.42
C PHE A 141 3.76 -10.00 -7.08
N ARG A 142 2.47 -10.30 -7.30
CA ARG A 142 1.92 -11.62 -7.07
C ARG A 142 2.53 -12.66 -8.01
N GLN A 143 2.73 -12.34 -9.28
CA GLN A 143 3.37 -13.22 -10.26
C GLN A 143 4.82 -13.51 -9.85
N GLU A 144 5.60 -12.50 -9.50
CA GLU A 144 6.99 -12.65 -9.06
C GLU A 144 7.13 -13.53 -7.81
N MET A 145 6.21 -13.40 -6.86
CA MET A 145 6.13 -14.27 -5.67
C MET A 145 5.67 -15.69 -6.02
N SER A 146 4.78 -15.84 -7.00
CA SER A 146 4.21 -17.13 -7.39
C SER A 146 5.24 -18.11 -7.95
N LEU A 147 6.41 -17.61 -8.37
CA LEU A 147 7.53 -18.41 -8.84
C LEU A 147 8.14 -19.31 -7.76
N TRP A 148 8.00 -18.98 -6.48
CA TRP A 148 8.63 -19.73 -5.37
C TRP A 148 7.71 -19.94 -4.16
N THR A 149 6.52 -19.33 -4.11
CA THR A 149 5.54 -19.62 -3.06
C THR A 149 4.11 -19.50 -3.56
N ARG A 150 3.20 -20.26 -2.94
CA ARG A 150 1.78 -20.18 -3.27
C ARG A 150 1.17 -18.91 -2.67
N ILE A 151 0.76 -17.98 -3.53
CA ILE A 151 0.04 -16.77 -3.15
C ILE A 151 -1.29 -16.69 -3.92
N ARG A 152 -2.41 -16.68 -3.21
CA ARG A 152 -3.76 -16.75 -3.83
C ARG A 152 -4.31 -15.34 -4.08
N PRO A 153 -4.93 -15.06 -5.24
CA PRO A 153 -5.52 -13.75 -5.54
C PRO A 153 -6.51 -13.25 -4.48
N GLY A 154 -7.39 -14.13 -3.98
CA GLY A 154 -8.36 -13.75 -2.95
C GLY A 154 -7.70 -13.28 -1.64
N PHE A 155 -6.58 -13.88 -1.26
CA PHE A 155 -5.82 -13.45 -0.07
C PHE A 155 -5.22 -12.05 -0.26
N THR A 156 -4.63 -11.79 -1.42
CA THR A 156 -4.03 -10.49 -1.74
C THR A 156 -5.07 -9.38 -1.91
N GLN A 157 -6.27 -9.70 -2.42
CA GLN A 157 -7.38 -8.74 -2.55
C GLN A 157 -7.85 -8.21 -1.18
N HIS A 158 -7.98 -9.08 -0.17
CA HIS A 158 -8.33 -8.65 1.18
C HIS A 158 -7.26 -7.73 1.78
N LEU A 159 -5.97 -8.06 1.60
CA LEU A 159 -4.88 -7.21 2.06
C LEU A 159 -4.80 -5.87 1.32
N PHE A 160 -5.13 -5.86 0.02
CA PHE A 160 -5.20 -4.64 -0.77
C PHE A 160 -6.33 -3.72 -0.26
N ALA A 161 -7.53 -4.26 -0.05
CA ALA A 161 -8.65 -3.49 0.52
C ALA A 161 -8.31 -2.94 1.92
N ASP A 162 -7.73 -3.77 2.79
CA ASP A 162 -7.31 -3.33 4.12
C ASP A 162 -6.25 -2.20 4.03
N GLY A 163 -5.36 -2.25 3.04
CA GLY A 163 -4.36 -1.21 2.77
C GLY A 163 -4.98 0.10 2.30
N VAL A 164 -5.91 0.04 1.33
CA VAL A 164 -6.69 1.20 0.86
C VAL A 164 -7.44 1.86 2.01
N PHE A 165 -8.19 1.07 2.78
CA PHE A 165 -8.96 1.61 3.91
C PHE A 165 -8.05 2.16 5.01
N GLY A 166 -6.89 1.54 5.26
CA GLY A 166 -5.89 2.07 6.17
C GLY A 166 -5.40 3.46 5.73
N CYS A 167 -5.25 3.69 4.42
CA CYS A 167 -4.89 5.00 3.88
C CYS A 167 -6.04 6.01 4.02
N LEU A 168 -7.30 5.62 3.81
CA LEU A 168 -8.46 6.48 4.07
C LEU A 168 -8.59 6.87 5.55
N VAL A 169 -8.36 5.95 6.48
CA VAL A 169 -8.34 6.29 7.91
C VAL A 169 -7.27 7.33 8.20
N LYS A 170 -6.06 7.17 7.65
CA LYS A 170 -5.00 8.18 7.80
C LYS A 170 -5.38 9.51 7.16
N LEU A 171 -5.95 9.49 5.96
CA LEU A 171 -6.42 10.69 5.28
C LEU A 171 -7.43 11.46 6.13
N SER A 172 -8.37 10.76 6.78
CA SER A 172 -9.35 11.39 7.68
C SER A 172 -8.74 12.11 8.87
N GLN A 173 -7.55 11.70 9.31
CA GLN A 173 -6.81 12.35 10.39
C GLN A 173 -6.12 13.65 9.92
N PHE A 174 -5.69 13.70 8.65
CA PHE A 174 -5.11 14.91 8.06
C PHE A 174 -6.17 15.93 7.62
N TYR A 175 -7.37 15.47 7.28
CA TYR A 175 -8.47 16.31 6.80
C TYR A 175 -9.75 16.14 7.65
N PRO A 176 -9.74 16.50 8.95
CA PRO A 176 -10.85 16.28 9.87
C PRO A 176 -12.11 17.12 9.57
N ALA A 177 -12.00 18.09 8.65
CA ALA A 177 -13.13 18.90 8.19
C ALA A 177 -14.03 18.17 7.18
N LEU A 178 -13.53 17.13 6.51
CA LEU A 178 -14.30 16.34 5.56
C LEU A 178 -15.30 15.43 6.29
N SER A 179 -16.45 15.19 5.65
CA SER A 179 -17.54 14.40 6.24
C SER A 179 -17.28 12.89 6.17
N GLY A 180 -17.97 12.13 7.02
CA GLY A 180 -17.99 10.67 6.94
C GLY A 180 -18.46 10.16 5.58
N ASP A 181 -19.49 10.80 5.01
CA ASP A 181 -20.02 10.47 3.68
C ASP A 181 -18.99 10.61 2.57
N TYR A 182 -18.15 11.65 2.62
CA TYR A 182 -17.04 11.83 1.67
C TYR A 182 -16.09 10.63 1.73
N PHE A 183 -15.64 10.22 2.92
CA PHE A 183 -14.72 9.09 3.05
C PHE A 183 -15.34 7.76 2.66
N LEU A 184 -16.62 7.54 2.97
CA LEU A 184 -17.32 6.32 2.58
C LEU A 184 -17.56 6.25 1.07
N GLU A 185 -17.82 7.39 0.42
CA GLU A 185 -17.92 7.44 -1.05
C GLU A 185 -16.56 7.17 -1.70
N HIS A 186 -15.50 7.79 -1.19
CA HIS A 186 -14.15 7.52 -1.67
C HIS A 186 -13.73 6.07 -1.43
N ALA A 187 -14.17 5.43 -0.35
CA ALA A 187 -13.98 4.01 -0.14
C ALA A 187 -14.61 3.17 -1.27
N ARG A 188 -15.83 3.51 -1.72
CA ARG A 188 -16.48 2.83 -2.86
C ARG A 188 -15.73 3.07 -4.16
N LEU A 189 -15.31 4.32 -4.43
CA LEU A 189 -14.52 4.66 -5.62
C LEU A 189 -13.22 3.84 -5.68
N TRP A 190 -12.50 3.73 -4.57
CA TRP A 190 -11.28 2.93 -4.51
C TRP A 190 -11.56 1.42 -4.66
N LEU A 191 -12.60 0.88 -4.03
CA LEU A 191 -12.96 -0.53 -4.22
C LEU A 191 -13.29 -0.83 -5.69
N ALA A 192 -14.08 0.02 -6.33
CA ALA A 192 -14.44 -0.12 -7.73
C ALA A 192 -13.21 -0.02 -8.65
N ALA A 193 -12.36 1.01 -8.45
CA ALA A 193 -11.16 1.23 -9.24
C ALA A 193 -10.15 0.07 -9.14
N CYS A 194 -10.03 -0.52 -7.95
CA CYS A 194 -9.15 -1.66 -7.68
C CYS A 194 -9.79 -3.03 -7.97
N GLN A 195 -11.02 -3.06 -8.51
CA GLN A 195 -11.78 -4.29 -8.79
C GLN A 195 -11.94 -5.20 -7.56
N LEU A 196 -12.13 -4.58 -6.39
CA LEU A 196 -12.28 -5.25 -5.11
C LEU A 196 -13.78 -5.43 -4.78
N PRO A 197 -14.17 -6.51 -4.06
CA PRO A 197 -15.57 -6.72 -3.70
C PRO A 197 -16.14 -5.58 -2.85
N GLU A 198 -17.25 -4.99 -3.30
CA GLU A 198 -17.92 -3.87 -2.61
C GLU A 198 -18.25 -4.18 -1.15
N LYS A 199 -18.66 -5.43 -0.85
CA LYS A 199 -18.96 -5.91 0.52
C LYS A 199 -17.83 -5.69 1.53
N LEU A 200 -16.59 -5.48 1.07
CA LEU A 200 -15.48 -5.17 1.96
C LEU A 200 -15.66 -3.81 2.65
N ILE A 201 -16.48 -2.90 2.11
CA ILE A 201 -16.78 -1.61 2.76
C ILE A 201 -17.29 -1.78 4.20
N HIS A 202 -17.92 -2.91 4.54
CA HIS A 202 -18.36 -3.19 5.90
C HIS A 202 -17.22 -3.28 6.93
N SER A 203 -15.95 -3.35 6.54
CA SER A 203 -14.81 -3.21 7.48
C SER A 203 -14.57 -1.76 7.92
N LEU A 204 -15.13 -0.79 7.19
CA LEU A 204 -14.96 0.63 7.44
C LEU A 204 -16.27 1.21 8.01
N ARG A 205 -16.16 2.02 9.05
CA ARG A 205 -17.29 2.72 9.66
C ARG A 205 -16.88 4.12 10.05
N TYR A 206 -17.78 5.09 9.90
CA TYR A 206 -17.59 6.40 10.47
C TYR A 206 -18.34 6.48 11.80
N ASP A 207 -17.67 6.94 12.85
CA ASP A 207 -18.27 7.18 14.16
C ASP A 207 -18.58 8.67 14.29
N GLU A 208 -19.87 9.02 14.27
CA GLU A 208 -20.35 10.41 14.40
C GLU A 208 -19.98 11.04 15.75
N THR A 209 -19.85 10.25 16.81
CA THR A 209 -19.55 10.76 18.15
C THR A 209 -18.10 11.19 18.25
N SER A 210 -17.18 10.32 17.79
CA SER A 210 -15.75 10.63 17.79
C SER A 210 -15.30 11.42 16.55
N ARG A 211 -16.16 11.55 15.53
CA ARG A 211 -15.85 12.09 14.21
C ARG A 211 -14.65 11.41 13.56
N GLN A 212 -14.56 10.09 13.71
CA GLN A 212 -13.42 9.31 13.24
C GLN A 212 -13.84 8.17 12.32
N LEU A 213 -13.07 8.01 11.24
CA LEU A 213 -13.16 6.84 10.39
C LEU A 213 -12.42 5.67 11.05
N CYS A 214 -13.15 4.60 11.34
CA CYS A 214 -12.65 3.41 12.01
C CYS A 214 -12.60 2.22 11.05
N LEU A 215 -11.48 1.51 11.06
CA LEU A 215 -11.27 0.29 10.29
C LEU A 215 -11.15 -0.91 11.24
N VAL A 216 -11.88 -1.98 10.93
CA VAL A 216 -11.61 -3.34 11.42
C VAL A 216 -11.23 -4.18 10.22
N ARG A 217 -9.93 -4.47 10.06
CA ARG A 217 -9.40 -5.17 8.89
C ARG A 217 -10.08 -6.51 8.67
N THR A 218 -10.18 -6.91 7.42
CA THR A 218 -10.65 -8.25 7.03
C THR A 218 -9.56 -9.31 7.17
N SER A 219 -8.29 -8.89 7.12
CA SER A 219 -7.12 -9.76 7.24
C SER A 219 -6.37 -9.55 8.56
N CYS A 220 -5.83 -10.64 9.12
CA CYS A 220 -4.87 -10.56 10.21
C CYS A 220 -3.46 -10.48 9.65
N CYS A 221 -2.69 -9.44 10.03
CA CYS A 221 -1.26 -9.35 9.67
C CYS A 221 -0.37 -10.38 10.38
N LEU A 222 -0.91 -11.15 11.33
CA LEU A 222 -0.23 -12.19 12.10
C LEU A 222 0.98 -11.70 12.92
N VAL A 223 1.19 -10.39 13.06
CA VAL A 223 2.31 -9.83 13.83
C VAL A 223 2.33 -10.30 15.28
N TYR A 224 1.16 -10.62 15.86
CA TYR A 224 1.03 -11.16 17.22
C TYR A 224 1.73 -12.52 17.42
N LYS A 225 2.06 -13.22 16.32
CA LYS A 225 2.83 -14.47 16.39
C LYS A 225 4.33 -14.21 16.56
N CYS A 226 4.81 -13.00 16.28
CA CYS A 226 6.19 -12.65 16.59
C CYS A 226 6.34 -12.48 18.11
N GLN A 227 7.50 -12.89 18.63
CA GLN A 227 7.75 -12.86 20.07
C GLN A 227 7.50 -11.46 20.68
N GLY A 228 6.73 -11.44 21.78
CA GLY A 228 6.42 -10.21 22.53
C GLY A 228 5.42 -9.26 21.85
N ARG A 229 4.84 -9.63 20.70
CA ARG A 229 3.88 -8.77 19.98
C ARG A 229 2.44 -9.14 20.35
N LYS A 230 1.56 -8.12 20.30
CA LYS A 230 0.13 -8.26 20.58
C LYS A 230 -0.69 -8.16 19.29
N LEU A 231 -1.95 -8.56 19.37
CA LEU A 231 -2.92 -8.30 18.31
C LEU A 231 -3.05 -6.78 18.09
N CYS A 232 -3.12 -6.37 16.83
CA CYS A 232 -3.43 -4.98 16.50
C CYS A 232 -4.87 -4.65 16.92
N ARG A 233 -5.13 -3.40 17.29
CA ARG A 233 -6.46 -2.92 17.69
C ARG A 233 -7.52 -3.11 16.60
N ASP A 234 -7.12 -2.99 15.34
CA ASP A 234 -7.96 -3.13 14.15
C ASP A 234 -7.97 -4.57 13.59
N CYS A 235 -7.38 -5.54 14.30
CA CYS A 235 -7.24 -6.91 13.82
C CYS A 235 -8.59 -7.65 13.90
N PRO A 236 -9.00 -8.44 12.88
CA PRO A 236 -10.23 -9.22 12.93
C PRO A 236 -10.22 -10.32 14.01
N ARG A 237 -9.04 -10.67 14.52
CA ARG A 237 -8.87 -11.65 15.61
C ARG A 237 -8.91 -11.03 17.00
N HIS A 238 -8.95 -9.69 17.09
CA HIS A 238 -9.04 -9.00 18.38
C HIS A 238 -10.41 -9.31 19.02
N PRO A 239 -10.49 -9.62 20.33
CA PRO A 239 -11.76 -9.90 21.00
C PRO A 239 -12.84 -8.84 20.75
N ASP A 240 -12.47 -7.57 20.86
CA ASP A 240 -13.36 -6.41 20.66
C ASP A 240 -13.87 -6.25 19.22
N ASN A 241 -13.30 -6.99 18.26
CA ASN A 241 -13.66 -6.91 16.84
C ASN A 241 -14.41 -8.16 16.35
N LYS A 242 -14.64 -9.14 17.23
CA LYS A 242 -15.47 -10.29 16.89
C LYS A 242 -16.89 -9.79 16.67
N ARG A 243 -17.37 -9.96 15.43
CA ARG A 243 -18.79 -9.75 15.12
C ARG A 243 -19.55 -10.94 15.69
N GLU A 244 -20.62 -10.68 16.43
CA GLU A 244 -21.61 -11.71 16.78
C GLU A 244 -22.20 -12.35 15.52
#